data_AF-A0A496W0B1-F1
#
_entry.id   AF-A0A496W0B1-F1
#
_cell.length_a   1.000
_cell.length_b   1.000
_cell.length_c   1.000
_cell.angle_alpha   90.00
_cell.angle_beta   90.00
_cell.angle_gamma   90.00
#
_symmetry.space_group_name_H-M   'P 1'
#
loop_
_entity.id
_entity.type
_entity.pdbx_description
1 polymer ?
#
loop_
_entity_poly.entity_id
_entity_poly.type
_entity_poly.pdbx_seq_one_letter_code
_entity_poly.pdbx_strand_id
1 'polypeptide(L)' 'MIETQIYLTEKESDSLQRLANQMGKTPNGLIQEAVAKLLSQFDEETLRKNRMAAAGIWRNRDDIPDLDNMRRSAERFHLG' A
#
# COMPACT_ATOMS: atom_id res chain seq x y z
N MET A 1 17.74 17.98 -2.63
CA MET A 1 17.71 16.51 -2.48
C MET A 1 18.96 16.08 -1.74
N ILE A 2 18.88 15.02 -0.94
CA ILE A 2 20.01 14.40 -0.26
C ILE A 2 20.45 13.20 -1.10
N GLU A 3 21.75 13.06 -1.35
CA GLU A 3 22.30 11.90 -2.04
C GLU A 3 22.38 10.72 -1.06
N THR A 4 21.93 9.55 -1.50
CA THR A 4 21.94 8.33 -0.68
C THR A 4 22.53 7.20 -1.52
N GLN A 5 23.50 6.50 -0.96
CA GLN A 5 24.06 5.30 -1.55
C GLN A 5 23.25 4.09 -1.08
N ILE A 6 22.90 3.22 -2.01
CA ILE A 6 22.23 1.95 -1.72
C ILE A 6 23.05 0.82 -2.32
N TYR A 7 23.13 -0.30 -1.61
CA TYR A 7 23.78 -1.51 -2.10
C TYR A 7 22.73 -2.38 -2.78
N LEU A 8 23.03 -2.81 -4.00
CA LEU A 8 22.23 -3.75 -4.78
C LEU A 8 23.11 -4.93 -5.15
N THR A 9 22.51 -6.11 -5.21
CA THR A 9 23.14 -7.23 -5.91
C THR A 9 23.25 -6.91 -7.40
N GLU A 10 24.17 -7.57 -8.11
CA GLU A 10 24.31 -7.44 -9.57
C GLU A 10 22.97 -7.70 -10.28
N LYS A 11 22.25 -8.74 -9.86
CA LYS A 11 20.95 -9.10 -10.41
C LYS A 11 19.89 -8.00 -10.22
N GLU A 12 19.86 -7.36 -9.05
CA GLU A 12 18.94 -6.26 -8.77
C GLU A 12 19.29 -5.02 -9.59
N SER A 13 20.57 -4.70 -9.72
CA SER A 13 21.06 -3.60 -10.56
C SER A 13 20.65 -3.80 -12.02
N ASP A 14 20.90 -4.99 -12.57
CA ASP A 14 20.52 -5.34 -13.95
C ASP A 14 19.00 -5.25 -14.16
N SER A 15 18.24 -5.76 -13.19
CA SER A 15 16.77 -5.75 -13.25
C SER A 15 16.23 -4.33 -13.20
N LEU A 16 16.78 -3.49 -12.32
CA LEU A 16 16.43 -2.08 -12.20
C LEU A 16 16.72 -1.33 -13.50
N GLN A 17 17.87 -1.57 -14.12
CA GLN A 17 18.26 -0.88 -15.35
C GLN A 17 17.38 -1.29 -16.53
N ARG A 18 17.05 -2.58 -16.66
CA ARG A 18 16.10 -3.06 -17.68
C ARG A 18 14.71 -2.43 -17.49
N LEU A 19 14.22 -2.39 -16.26
CA LEU A 19 12.90 -1.83 -15.96
C LEU A 19 12.86 -0.32 -16.21
N ALA A 20 13.89 0.40 -15.80
CA ALA A 20 14.03 1.84 -16.05
C ALA A 20 14.00 2.14 -17.56
N ASN A 21 14.76 1.38 -18.36
CA ASN A 21 14.75 1.50 -19.82
C ASN A 21 13.37 1.23 -20.44
N GLN A 22 12.70 0.15 -20.00
CA GLN A 22 11.36 -0.19 -20.48
C GLN A 22 10.34 0.92 -20.19
N MET A 23 10.51 1.63 -19.07
CA MET A 23 9.62 2.71 -18.65
C MET A 23 10.05 4.10 -19.15
N GLY A 24 11.17 4.20 -19.88
CA GLY A 24 11.72 5.49 -20.33
C GLY A 24 12.21 6.38 -19.19
N LYS A 25 12.71 5.80 -18.10
CA LYS A 25 13.15 6.50 -16.88
C LYS A 25 14.62 6.24 -16.60
N THR A 26 15.21 7.06 -15.73
CA THR A 26 16.52 6.77 -15.15
C THR A 26 16.36 5.79 -13.97
N PRO A 27 17.38 4.96 -13.66
CA PRO A 27 17.34 4.08 -12.48
C PRO A 27 17.08 4.85 -11.17
N ASN A 28 17.71 6.01 -10.99
CA ASN A 28 17.49 6.85 -9.81
C ASN A 28 16.06 7.40 -9.75
N GLY A 29 15.49 7.83 -10.88
CA GLY A 29 14.10 8.28 -10.94
C GLY A 29 13.12 7.15 -10.58
N LEU A 30 13.37 5.93 -11.06
CA LEU A 30 12.56 4.77 -10.73
C LEU A 30 12.66 4.38 -9.25
N ILE A 31 13.86 4.47 -8.64
CA ILE A 31 14.04 4.27 -7.19
C ILE A 31 13.26 5.32 -6.40
N GLN A 32 13.36 6.60 -6.78
CA GLN A 32 12.65 7.69 -6.10
C GLN A 32 11.14 7.49 -6.15
N GLU A 33 10.59 7.10 -7.30
CA GLU A 33 9.17 6.78 -7.43
C GLU A 33 8.75 5.56 -6.60
N ALA A 34 9.57 4.51 -6.58
CA ALA A 34 9.30 3.33 -5.78
C ALA A 34 9.26 3.66 -4.28
N VAL A 35 10.22 4.46 -3.80
CA VAL A 35 10.26 4.94 -2.41
C VAL A 35 9.07 5.83 -2.10
N ALA A 36 8.74 6.78 -2.97
CA ALA A 36 7.57 7.65 -2.79
C ALA A 36 6.27 6.84 -2.71
N LYS A 37 6.11 5.85 -3.61
CA LYS A 37 4.96 4.95 -3.60
C LYS A 37 4.89 4.13 -2.31
N LEU A 38 6.02 3.58 -1.85
CA LEU A 38 6.08 2.85 -0.60
C LEU A 38 5.68 3.74 0.58
N LEU A 39 6.27 4.93 0.71
CA LEU A 39 5.94 5.87 1.78
C LEU A 39 4.46 6.28 1.75
N SER A 40 3.88 6.48 0.56
CA SER A 40 2.44 6.79 0.43
C SER A 40 1.52 5.67 0.95
N GLN A 41 1.98 4.42 0.93
CA GLN A 41 1.21 3.28 1.47
C GLN A 41 1.22 3.26 3.00
N PHE A 42 2.28 3.80 3.62
CA PHE A 42 2.47 3.83 5.07
C PHE A 42 2.23 5.19 5.70
N ASP A 43 1.88 6.19 4.90
CA ASP A 43 1.42 7.47 5.42
C ASP A 43 0.11 7.27 6.21
N GLU A 44 0.24 7.28 7.54
CA GLU A 44 -0.85 7.09 8.47
C GLU A 44 -1.98 8.08 8.23
N GLU A 45 -1.69 9.29 7.73
CA GLU A 45 -2.72 10.26 7.40
C GLU A 45 -3.56 9.79 6.20
N THR A 46 -2.93 9.27 5.16
CA THR A 46 -3.61 8.69 3.98
C THR A 46 -4.37 7.42 4.36
N LEU A 47 -3.77 6.51 5.13
CA LEU A 47 -4.44 5.31 5.63
C LEU A 47 -5.62 5.65 6.55
N ARG A 48 -5.46 6.64 7.44
CA ARG A 48 -6.54 7.14 8.32
C ARG A 48 -7.64 7.81 7.51
N LYS A 49 -7.32 8.65 6.53
CA LYS A 49 -8.31 9.28 5.63
C LYS A 49 -9.10 8.22 4.88
N ASN A 50 -8.45 7.20 4.31
CA ASN A 50 -9.12 6.11 3.60
C ASN A 50 -10.01 5.28 4.55
N ARG A 51 -9.52 4.94 5.76
CA ARG A 51 -10.32 4.26 6.78
C ARG A 51 -11.52 5.09 7.24
N MET A 52 -11.36 6.40 7.42
CA MET A 52 -12.45 7.28 7.82
C MET A 52 -13.47 7.50 6.69
N ALA A 53 -13.02 7.61 5.44
CA ALA A 53 -13.90 7.70 4.28
C ALA A 53 -14.72 6.41 4.11
N ALA A 54 -14.07 5.24 4.21
CA ALA A 54 -14.76 3.96 4.26
C ALA A 54 -15.72 3.87 5.45
N ALA A 55 -15.30 4.23 6.67
CA ALA A 55 -16.20 4.24 7.82
C ALA A 55 -17.41 5.17 7.62
N GLY A 56 -17.23 6.32 6.96
CA GLY A 56 -18.31 7.26 6.61
C GLY A 56 -19.32 6.69 5.62
N ILE A 57 -18.86 5.96 4.59
CA ILE A 57 -19.73 5.29 3.61
C ILE A 57 -20.64 4.26 4.27
N TRP A 58 -20.16 3.58 5.31
CA TRP A 58 -20.90 2.52 6.01
C TRP A 58 -21.67 3.03 7.24
N ARG A 59 -21.41 4.26 7.70
CA ARG A 59 -22.05 4.85 8.90
C ARG A 59 -23.52 5.20 8.70
N ASN A 60 -23.91 5.62 7.50
CA ASN A 60 -25.29 6.04 7.19
C ASN A 60 -26.03 4.96 6.40
N ARG A 61 -25.70 3.70 6.65
CA ARG A 61 -26.24 2.57 5.92
C ARG A 61 -27.12 1.76 6.86
N ASP A 62 -28.42 1.83 6.65
CA ASP A 62 -29.47 1.28 7.50
C ASP A 62 -29.93 -0.12 7.04
N ASP A 63 -29.44 -0.58 5.88
CA ASP A 63 -29.69 -1.92 5.33
C ASP A 63 -28.66 -2.97 5.77
N ILE A 64 -27.71 -2.62 6.65
CA ILE A 64 -26.72 -3.58 7.13
C ILE A 64 -27.34 -4.44 8.25
N PRO A 65 -27.32 -5.78 8.13
CA PRO A 65 -27.75 -6.67 9.20
C PRO A 65 -26.90 -6.49 10.46
N ASP A 66 -27.41 -6.95 11.60
CA ASP A 66 -26.75 -6.85 12.91
C ASP A 66 -25.27 -7.27 12.86
N LEU A 67 -24.40 -6.27 12.92
CA LEU A 67 -22.94 -6.39 12.79
C LEU A 67 -22.34 -7.28 13.88
N ASP A 68 -22.93 -7.31 15.08
CA ASP A 68 -22.45 -8.13 16.19
C ASP A 68 -22.73 -9.62 15.96
N ASN A 69 -23.82 -9.96 15.28
CA ASN A 69 -24.10 -11.33 14.88
C ASN A 69 -23.17 -11.77 13.74
N MET A 70 -22.92 -10.89 12.77
CA MET A 70 -21.99 -11.17 11.67
C MET A 70 -20.56 -11.37 12.18
N ARG A 71 -20.07 -10.50 13.09
CA ARG A 71 -18.72 -10.62 13.68
C ARG A 71 -18.54 -11.92 14.45
N ARG A 72 -19.52 -12.30 15.28
CA ARG A 72 -19.50 -13.58 16.01
C ARG A 72 -19.50 -14.81 15.09
N SER A 73 -20.21 -14.73 13.96
CA SER A 73 -20.21 -15.82 12.97
C SER A 73 -18.85 -15.96 12.27
N ALA A 74 -18.21 -14.85 11.90
CA ALA A 74 -16.90 -14.84 11.24
C ALA A 74 -15.76 -15.31 12.17
N GLU A 75 -15.80 -14.94 13.45
CA GLU A 75 -14.86 -15.43 14.47
C GLU A 75 -14.96 -16.95 14.67
N ARG A 76 -16.17 -17.52 14.53
CA ARG A 76 -16.39 -18.97 14.54
C ARG A 76 -15.77 -19.70 13.34
N PHE A 77 -15.67 -19.06 12.17
CA PHE A 77 -15.06 -19.66 10.97
C PHE A 77 -13.52 -19.62 10.98
N HIS A 78 -12.89 -18.85 11.87
CA HIS A 78 -11.43 -18.75 11.98
C HIS A 78 -10.79 -19.79 12.92
N LEU A 79 -11.60 -20.62 13.58
CA LEU A 79 -11.17 -21.68 14.51
C LEU A 79 -11.53 -23.10 14.02
N GLY A 80 -11.66 -23.30 12.70
CA GLY A 80 -11.94 -24.59 12.06
C GLY A 80 -10.76 -25.08 11.24
#